data_AF-A0A5S9WW86-F1
#
_entry.id   AF-A0A5S9WW86-F1
#
_cell.length_a   1.000
_cell.length_b   1.000
_cell.length_c   1.000
_cell.angle_alpha   90.00
_cell.angle_beta   90.00
_cell.angle_gamma   90.00
#
_symmetry.space_group_name_H-M   'P 1'
#
loop_
_entity.id
_entity.type
_entity.pdbx_description
1 polymer ?
#
loop_
_entity_poly.entity_id
_entity_poly.type
_entity_poly.pdbx_seq_one_letter_code
_entity_poly.pdbx_strand_id
1 'polypeptide(L)' 'MPEEDVVDQKRYFEESCKPKCVKPLLEYQACVKRIQDDESGHKHCTGQYFDYWHCVDKCVSV' A
#
# COMPACT_ATOMS: atom_id res chain seq x y z
N MET A 1 -31.81 14.66 10.81
CA MET A 1 -31.29 13.28 10.76
C MET A 1 -29.80 13.45 10.58
N PRO A 2 -28.96 13.02 11.54
CA PRO A 2 -27.52 13.10 11.34
C PRO A 2 -27.22 12.25 10.10
N GLU A 3 -26.46 12.83 9.19
CA GLU A 3 -25.96 12.14 8.00
C GLU A 3 -25.12 10.97 8.53
N GLU A 4 -25.65 9.76 8.44
CA GLU A 4 -24.95 8.55 8.86
C GLU A 4 -23.64 8.49 8.08
N ASP A 5 -22.51 8.71 8.77
CA ASP A 5 -21.19 8.81 8.14
C ASP A 5 -20.96 7.60 7.23
N VAL A 6 -20.94 7.84 5.92
CA VAL A 6 -20.72 6.79 4.92
C VAL A 6 -19.27 6.31 5.05
N VAL A 7 -19.09 5.17 5.71
CA VAL A 7 -17.77 4.55 5.87
C VAL A 7 -17.39 3.80 4.60
N ASP A 8 -16.25 4.15 4.00
CA ASP A 8 -15.62 3.36 2.96
C ASP A 8 -15.10 2.04 3.56
N GLN A 9 -15.90 0.98 3.38
CA GLN A 9 -15.61 -0.36 3.92
C GLN A 9 -14.30 -0.91 3.36
N LYS A 10 -14.00 -0.69 2.07
CA LYS A 10 -12.76 -1.14 1.44
C LYS A 10 -11.58 -0.53 2.18
N ARG A 11 -11.59 0.80 2.36
CA ARG A 11 -10.52 1.51 3.06
C ARG A 11 -10.37 1.02 4.51
N TYR A 12 -11.47 0.80 5.22
CA TYR A 12 -11.44 0.30 6.60
C TYR A 12 -10.74 -1.07 6.71
N PHE A 13 -11.06 -2.00 5.81
CA PHE A 13 -10.43 -3.32 5.79
C PHE A 13 -8.97 -3.25 5.32
N GLU A 14 -8.65 -2.40 4.35
CA GLU A 14 -7.27 -2.18 3.91
C GLU A 14 -6.39 -1.70 5.06
N GLU A 15 -6.80 -0.68 5.82
CA GLU A 15 -6.05 -0.17 6.98
C GLU A 15 -5.81 -1.28 8.02
N SER A 16 -6.81 -2.15 8.24
CA SER A 16 -6.69 -3.29 9.16
C SER A 16 -5.71 -4.36 8.65
N CYS A 17 -5.50 -4.45 7.33
CA CYS A 17 -4.62 -5.40 6.67
C CYS A 17 -3.17 -4.91 6.48
N LYS A 18 -2.94 -3.58 6.40
CA LYS A 18 -1.58 -3.01 6.30
C LYS A 18 -0.56 -3.57 7.31
N PRO A 19 -0.85 -3.68 8.62
CA PRO A 19 0.11 -4.22 9.60
C PRO A 19 0.41 -5.71 9.42
N LYS A 20 -0.35 -6.45 8.60
CA LYS A 20 -0.07 -7.86 8.25
C LYS A 20 0.87 -7.98 7.05
N CYS A 21 1.08 -6.89 6.30
CA CYS A 21 1.88 -6.83 5.08
C CYS A 21 3.15 -5.98 5.25
N VAL A 22 3.77 -6.00 6.44
CA VAL A 22 4.92 -5.15 6.77
C VAL A 22 6.15 -5.45 5.94
N LYS A 23 6.44 -6.72 5.63
CA LYS A 23 7.62 -7.08 4.83
C LYS A 23 7.63 -6.40 3.44
N PRO A 24 6.61 -6.58 2.57
CA PRO A 24 6.60 -5.91 1.28
C PRO A 24 6.49 -4.39 1.40
N LEU A 25 5.87 -3.86 2.48
CA LEU A 25 5.89 -2.42 2.76
C LEU A 25 7.30 -1.88 3.00
N LEU A 26 8.13 -2.59 3.78
CA LEU A 26 9.53 -2.20 4.02
C LEU A 26 10.38 -2.26 2.75
N GLU A 27 10.17 -3.27 1.91
CA GLU A 27 10.83 -3.39 0.61
C GLU A 27 10.46 -2.24 -0.34
N TYR A 28 9.17 -1.88 -0.38
CA TYR A 28 8.70 -0.71 -1.11
C TYR A 28 9.32 0.59 -0.59
N GLN A 29 9.34 0.81 0.73
CA GLN A 29 9.97 1.99 1.34
C GLN A 29 11.48 2.07 1.06
N ALA A 30 12.19 0.94 1.09
CA ALA A 30 13.59 0.87 0.72
C ALA A 30 13.80 1.26 -0.76
N CYS A 31 12.92 0.79 -1.65
CA CYS A 31 12.95 1.20 -3.05
C CYS A 31 12.69 2.70 -3.22
N VAL A 32 11.69 3.27 -2.54
CA VAL A 32 11.38 4.72 -2.59
C VAL A 32 12.61 5.54 -2.19
N LYS A 33 13.29 5.18 -1.10
CA LYS A 33 14.53 5.84 -0.67
C LYS A 33 15.65 5.73 -1.71
N ARG A 34 15.79 4.56 -2.37
CA ARG A 34 16.80 4.33 -3.41
C ARG A 34 16.61 5.23 -4.63
N ILE A 35 15.37 5.59 -4.96
CA ILE A 35 15.04 6.38 -6.17
C ILE A 35 14.75 7.86 -5.86
N GLN A 36 14.81 8.27 -4.59
CA GLN A 36 14.40 9.60 -4.13
C GLN A 36 15.14 10.74 -4.86
N ASP A 37 16.43 10.56 -5.12
CA ASP A 37 17.29 11.55 -5.79
C ASP A 37 17.48 11.24 -7.29
N ASP A 38 16.62 10.40 -7.89
CA ASP A 38 16.69 10.10 -9.33
C ASP A 38 15.94 11.14 -10.17
N GLU A 39 16.69 11.98 -10.88
CA GLU A 39 16.12 13.00 -11.77
C GLU A 39 15.88 12.48 -13.20
N SER A 40 16.33 11.25 -13.51
CA SER A 40 16.23 10.68 -14.85
C SER A 40 14.80 10.27 -15.24
N GLY A 41 13.94 10.05 -14.24
CA GLY A 41 12.57 9.55 -14.44
C GLY A 41 12.48 8.07 -14.85
N HIS A 42 13.62 7.37 -15.01
CA HIS A 42 13.64 5.97 -15.42
C HIS A 42 13.53 5.00 -14.24
N LYS A 43 13.92 5.40 -13.01
CA LYS A 43 13.82 4.52 -11.84
C LYS A 43 12.40 4.55 -11.27
N HIS A 44 11.83 3.37 -11.03
CA HIS A 44 10.51 3.24 -10.41
C HIS A 44 10.45 2.04 -9.44
N CYS A 45 9.43 2.04 -8.58
CA CYS A 45 9.19 1.02 -7.54
C CYS A 45 7.87 0.27 -7.74
N THR A 46 7.35 0.25 -8.98
CA THR A 46 6.05 -0.35 -9.32
C THR A 46 5.95 -1.84 -8.96
N GLY A 47 7.04 -2.60 -9.09
CA GLY A 47 7.07 -4.00 -8.67
C GLY A 47 6.81 -4.16 -7.16
N GLN A 48 7.58 -3.46 -6.33
CA GLN A 48 7.42 -3.53 -4.86
C GLN A 48 6.05 -2.96 -4.43
N TYR A 49 5.55 -1.95 -5.14
CA TYR A 49 4.21 -1.42 -4.94
C TYR A 49 3.14 -2.49 -5.21
N PHE A 50 3.25 -3.22 -6.32
CA PHE A 50 2.34 -4.31 -6.65
C PHE A 50 2.43 -5.47 -5.65
N ASP A 51 3.62 -5.84 -5.19
CA ASP A 51 3.80 -6.89 -4.18
C ASP A 51 3.13 -6.50 -2.84
N TYR A 52 3.28 -5.24 -2.42
CA TYR A 52 2.64 -4.71 -1.23
C TYR A 52 1.11 -4.72 -1.35
N TRP A 53 0.57 -4.16 -2.44
CA TRP A 53 -0.88 -4.10 -2.63
C TRP A 53 -1.50 -5.47 -2.85
N HIS A 54 -0.84 -6.37 -3.58
CA HIS A 54 -1.28 -7.75 -3.69
C HIS A 54 -1.40 -8.43 -2.32
N CYS A 55 -0.47 -8.18 -1.39
CA CYS A 55 -0.59 -8.68 -0.02
C CYS A 55 -1.82 -8.11 0.71
N VAL A 56 -2.04 -6.79 0.61
CA VAL A 56 -3.18 -6.12 1.24
C VAL A 56 -4.50 -6.61 0.65
N ASP A 57 -4.63 -6.65 -0.67
CA ASP A 57 -5.81 -7.12 -1.39
C ASP A 57 -6.13 -8.58 -1.06
N LYS A 58 -5.08 -9.43 -1.02
CA LYS A 58 -5.23 -10.83 -0.59
C LYS A 58 -5.72 -10.92 0.85
N CYS A 59 -5.27 -10.04 1.74
CA CYS A 59 -5.71 -10.00 3.14
C CYS A 59 -7.16 -9.52 3.30
N VAL A 60 -7.60 -8.54 2.51
CA VAL A 60 -8.99 -8.04 2.51
C VAL A 60 -9.96 -9.08 1.93
N SER A 61 -9.48 -9.96 1.05
CA SER A 61 -10.30 -11.00 0.39
C SER A 61 -10.55 -12.26 1.24
N VAL A 62 -10.16 -12.26 2.53
CA VAL A 62 -10.27 -13.41 3.46
C VAL A 62 -11.31 -13.17 4.53
#